data_AF-A0A1B8U6G6-F1
#
_entry.id   AF-A0A1B8U6G6-F1
#
_cell.length_a   1.000
_cell.length_b   1.000
_cell.length_c   1.000
_cell.angle_alpha   90.00
_cell.angle_beta   90.00
_cell.angle_gamma   90.00
#
_symmetry.space_group_name_H-M   'P 1'
#
loop_
_entity.id
_entity.type
_entity.pdbx_description
1 polymer ?
#
loop_
_entity_poly.entity_id
_entity_poly.type
_entity_poly.pdbx_seq_one_letter_code
_entity_poly.pdbx_strand_id
1 'polypeptide(L)' 'MKTPLIIALIVLSLTLWFKAISDISRTRFTSDKNKKVWFFIIFFIPVFGASTYFLMKKKYIKKRPKY' A
#
# COMPACT_ATOMS: atom_id res chain seq x y z
N MET A 1 -14.05 -19.02 21.81
CA MET A 1 -14.57 -17.82 21.11
C MET A 1 -13.49 -17.30 20.15
N LYS A 2 -13.53 -17.69 18.86
CA LYS A 2 -12.50 -17.32 17.86
C LYS A 2 -13.00 -16.32 16.80
N THR A 3 -14.31 -16.22 16.67
CA THR A 3 -15.04 -15.28 15.79
C THR A 3 -14.63 -13.82 15.94
N PRO A 4 -14.50 -13.22 17.15
CA PRO A 4 -14.13 -11.81 17.26
C PRO A 4 -12.71 -11.52 16.76
N LEU A 5 -11.77 -12.46 16.95
CA LEU A 5 -10.40 -12.34 16.45
C LEU A 5 -10.35 -12.35 14.92
N ILE A 6 -11.12 -13.24 14.28
CA ILE A 6 -11.19 -13.33 12.83
C ILE A 6 -11.78 -12.04 12.24
N ILE A 7 -12.86 -11.52 12.85
CA ILE A 7 -13.48 -10.26 12.42
C ILE A 7 -12.49 -9.10 12.55
N ALA A 8 -11.80 -8.98 13.68
CA ALA A 8 -10.79 -7.95 13.88
C ALA A 8 -9.67 -8.03 12.83
N LEU A 9 -9.21 -9.25 12.49
CA LEU A 9 -8.18 -9.47 11.48
C LEU A 9 -8.65 -9.02 10.08
N ILE A 10 -9.90 -9.31 9.72
CA ILE A 10 -10.50 -8.89 8.45
C ILE A 10 -10.58 -7.37 8.38
N VAL A 11 -11.08 -6.71 9.43
CA VAL A 11 -11.19 -5.24 9.49
C VAL A 11 -9.83 -4.57 9.40
N LEU A 12 -8.82 -5.08 10.12
CA LEU A 12 -7.45 -4.58 10.05
C LEU A 12 -6.85 -4.75 8.65
N SER A 13 -7.04 -5.93 8.04
CA SER A 13 -6.59 -6.22 6.68
C SER A 13 -7.19 -5.24 5.66
N LEU A 14 -8.50 -5.02 5.72
CA LEU A 14 -9.20 -4.07 4.85
C LEU A 14 -8.70 -2.64 5.07
N THR A 15 -8.56 -2.22 6.33
CA THR A 15 -8.07 -0.88 6.68
C THR A 15 -6.68 -0.64 6.09
N LEU A 16 -5.79 -1.64 6.20
CA LEU A 16 -4.42 -1.56 5.69
C LEU A 16 -4.38 -1.52 4.17
N TRP A 17 -5.24 -2.30 3.52
CA TRP A 17 -5.39 -2.32 2.07
C TRP A 17 -5.91 -0.98 1.51
N PHE A 18 -7.01 -0.46 2.06
CA PHE A 18 -7.54 0.86 1.66
C PHE A 18 -6.52 1.98 1.88
N LYS A 19 -5.77 1.92 2.98
CA LYS A 19 -4.71 2.89 3.27
C LYS A 19 -3.59 2.84 2.23
N ALA A 20 -3.19 1.66 1.76
CA ALA A 20 -2.19 1.50 0.72
C ALA A 20 -2.67 2.05 -0.64
N ILE A 21 -3.92 1.78 -1.01
CA ILE A 21 -4.54 2.33 -2.25
C ILE A 21 -4.67 3.87 -2.18
N SER A 22 -5.06 4.41 -1.03
CA SER A 22 -5.11 5.86 -0.84
C SER A 22 -3.71 6.48 -0.92
N ASP A 23 -2.73 5.87 -0.26
CA ASP A 23 -1.34 6.34 -0.25
C ASP A 23 -0.72 6.32 -1.66
N ILE A 24 -0.91 5.26 -2.44
CA ILE A 24 -0.37 5.18 -3.81
C ILE A 24 -1.02 6.21 -4.75
N SER A 25 -2.31 6.50 -4.57
CA SER A 25 -3.00 7.51 -5.37
C SER A 25 -2.43 8.91 -5.14
N ARG A 26 -2.12 9.25 -3.88
CA ARG A 26 -1.60 10.56 -3.42
C ARG A 26 -0.10 10.71 -3.58
N THR A 27 0.64 9.61 -3.56
CA THR A 27 2.09 9.62 -3.62
C THR A 27 2.60 9.99 -5.02
N ARG A 28 3.53 10.94 -5.08
CA ARG A 28 4.25 11.29 -6.32
C ARG A 28 5.44 10.34 -6.52
N PHE A 29 5.22 9.35 -7.38
CA PHE A 29 6.26 8.43 -7.82
C PHE A 29 7.25 9.12 -8.76
N THR A 30 8.47 8.60 -8.80
CA THR A 30 9.48 9.03 -9.78
C THR A 30 9.12 8.65 -11.21
N SER A 31 8.34 7.58 -11.40
CA SER A 31 7.88 7.07 -12.69
C SER A 31 6.42 6.63 -12.60
N ASP A 32 5.62 6.99 -13.60
CA ASP A 32 4.22 6.57 -13.70
C ASP A 32 4.06 5.05 -13.90
N LYS A 33 5.05 4.41 -14.54
CA LYS A 33 5.08 2.94 -14.66
C LYS A 33 5.15 2.28 -13.27
N ASN A 34 6.00 2.80 -12.38
CA ASN A 34 6.14 2.27 -11.02
C ASN A 34 4.85 2.45 -10.21
N LYS A 35 4.16 3.58 -10.37
CA LYS A 35 2.84 3.81 -9.75
C LYS A 35 1.83 2.75 -10.19
N LYS A 36 1.72 2.49 -11.50
CA LYS A 36 0.80 1.48 -12.03
C LYS A 36 1.15 0.07 -11.55
N VAL A 37 2.42 -0.32 -11.58
CA VAL A 37 2.87 -1.64 -11.11
C VAL A 37 2.52 -1.85 -9.63
N TRP A 38 2.84 -0.88 -8.78
CA TRP A 38 2.49 -0.96 -7.35
C TRP A 38 0.97 -1.01 -7.12
N PHE A 39 0.18 -0.31 -7.95
CA PHE A 39 -1.28 -0.36 -7.87
C PHE A 39 -1.79 -1.77 -8.16
N PHE A 40 -1.32 -2.40 -9.23
CA PHE A 40 -1.70 -3.78 -9.55
C PHE A 40 -1.26 -4.77 -8.48
N ILE A 41 -0.06 -4.64 -7.91
CA ILE A 41 0.43 -5.52 -6.84
C ILE A 41 -0.49 -5.43 -5.60
N ILE A 42 -0.84 -4.21 -5.16
CA ILE A 42 -1.74 -4.00 -4.00
C ILE A 42 -3.16 -4.48 -4.32
N PHE A 43 -3.61 -4.34 -5.57
CA PHE A 43 -4.95 -4.75 -6.00
C PHE A 43 -5.11 -6.27 -6.03
N PHE A 44 -4.16 -7.00 -6.63
CA PHE A 44 -4.21 -8.47 -6.70
C PHE A 44 -3.83 -9.15 -5.39
N ILE A 45 -2.98 -8.51 -4.57
CA ILE A 45 -2.47 -9.10 -3.33
C ILE A 45 -2.65 -8.08 -2.19
N PRO A 46 -3.81 -8.04 -1.50
CA PRO A 46 -4.15 -6.96 -0.59
C PRO A 46 -3.15 -6.78 0.56
N VAL A 47 -2.99 -7.81 1.40
CA VAL A 47 -2.17 -7.73 2.62
C VAL A 47 -0.68 -7.71 2.30
N PHE A 48 -0.22 -8.66 1.48
CA PHE A 48 1.19 -8.77 1.13
C PHE A 48 1.63 -7.62 0.21
N GLY A 49 0.81 -7.23 -0.77
CA GLY A 49 1.09 -6.09 -1.65
C GLY A 49 1.10 -4.77 -0.91
N ALA A 50 0.16 -4.53 0.01
CA ALA A 50 0.20 -3.33 0.85
C ALA A 50 1.41 -3.30 1.79
N SER A 51 1.75 -4.43 2.41
CA SER A 51 2.90 -4.52 3.33
C SER A 51 4.23 -4.28 2.59
N THR A 52 4.44 -4.97 1.46
CA THR A 52 5.63 -4.79 0.62
C THR A 52 5.70 -3.37 0.06
N TYR A 53 4.56 -2.78 -0.31
CA TYR A 53 4.47 -1.39 -0.73
C TYR A 53 5.02 -0.44 0.34
N PHE A 54 4.53 -0.52 1.59
CA PHE A 54 4.99 0.39 2.64
C PHE A 54 6.48 0.24 2.96
N LEU A 55 7.04 -0.98 2.83
CA LEU A 55 8.47 -1.24 3.03
C LEU A 55 9.32 -0.64 1.90
N MET A 56 8.89 -0.82 0.65
CA MET A 56 9.71 -0.48 -0.53
C MET A 56 9.43 0.91 -1.11
N LYS A 57 8.27 1.53 -0.83
CA LYS A 57 7.86 2.80 -1.45
C LYS A 57 8.90 3.90 -1.29
N LYS A 58 9.66 3.92 -0.19
CA LYS A 58 10.73 4.91 0.07
C LYS A 58 11.77 5.00 -1.05
N LYS A 59 11.99 3.91 -1.81
CA LYS A 59 12.92 3.88 -2.96
C LYS A 59 12.33 4.48 -4.24
N TYR A 60 11.01 4.52 -4.37
CA TYR A 60 10.29 4.90 -5.58
C TYR A 60 9.60 6.27 -5.49
N ILE A 61 9.59 6.88 -4.30
CA ILE A 61 9.03 8.21 -4.07
C ILE A 61 10.04 9.26 -4.52
N LYS A 62 9.57 10.26 -5.28
CA LYS A 62 10.39 11.41 -5.65
C LYS A 62 10.70 12.20 -4.36
N LYS A 63 11.93 12.11 -3.85
CA LYS A 63 12.37 12.94 -2.72
C LYS A 63 12.18 14.40 -3.14
N ARG A 64 11.52 15.21 -2.29
CA ARG A 64 11.52 16.66 -2.52
C ARG A 64 12.98 17.11 -2.58
N PRO A 65 13.36 18.00 -3.53
CA PRO A 65 14.68 18.62 -3.47
C PRO A 65 14.83 19.24 -2.08
N LYS A 66 15.89 18.85 -1.35
CA LYS A 66 16.36 19.62 -0.20
C LYS A 66 16.87 20.93 -0.80
N TYR A 67 16.06 21.98 -0.69
CA TYR A 67 16.54 23.35 -0.78
C TYR A 67 17.32 23.66 0.49
#